data_AF-A0A8K0CIX2-F1
#
_entry.id   AF-A0A8K0CIX2-F1
#
_cell.length_a   1.000
_cell.length_b   1.000
_cell.length_c   1.000
_cell.angle_alpha   90.00
_cell.angle_beta   90.00
_cell.angle_gamma   90.00
#
_symmetry.space_group_name_H-M   'P 1'
#
loop_
_entity.id
_entity.type
_entity.pdbx_description
1 polymer ?
#
loop_
_entity_poly.entity_id
_entity_poly.type
_entity_poly.pdbx_seq_one_letter_code
_entity_poly.pdbx_strand_id
1 'polypeptide(L)'
;MEKIPTSGWKKSDIQDWLRSKEIKFDDCLFKVELLAIVNKHKKNYNKYIIDEMAKSQNKIVLKLPPYHCELNWADMKNYVAEKYTTFKFQDMKTIFFEAVGTITAQKWKNCIQHVQNNIDQKMWDLDNVIEIHVEPLIINVGEDSSTSEWDDESE
;
A
#
# COMPACT_ATOMS: atom_id res chain seq x y z
N MET A 1 15.91 8.07 -5.87
CA MET A 1 15.45 6.68 -5.71
C MET A 1 16.12 5.85 -6.77
N GLU A 2 16.65 4.70 -6.38
CA GLU A 2 17.19 3.76 -7.35
C GLU A 2 16.04 3.12 -8.13
N LYS A 3 16.14 3.08 -9.47
CA LYS A 3 15.16 2.40 -10.29
C LYS A 3 15.45 0.91 -10.27
N ILE A 4 14.47 0.13 -9.81
CA ILE A 4 14.55 -1.33 -9.83
C ILE A 4 14.09 -1.82 -11.21
N PRO A 5 14.79 -2.79 -11.82
CA PRO A 5 14.38 -3.32 -13.11
C PRO A 5 12.96 -3.89 -13.10
N THR A 6 12.21 -3.62 -14.18
CA THR A 6 10.84 -4.12 -14.39
C THR A 6 10.75 -4.88 -15.72
N SER A 7 9.59 -5.48 -16.00
CA SER A 7 9.33 -6.16 -17.29
C SER A 7 9.51 -5.26 -18.51
N GLY A 8 9.51 -3.93 -18.36
CA GLY A 8 9.80 -2.98 -19.45
C GLY A 8 11.30 -2.79 -19.76
N TRP A 9 12.22 -3.26 -18.91
CA TRP A 9 13.67 -3.06 -19.10
C TRP A 9 14.24 -4.01 -20.15
N LYS A 10 15.34 -3.63 -20.82
CA LYS A 10 16.05 -4.56 -21.71
C LYS A 10 16.78 -5.62 -20.87
N LYS A 11 17.02 -6.80 -21.47
CA LYS A 11 17.75 -7.89 -20.80
C LYS A 11 19.13 -7.41 -20.34
N SER A 12 19.85 -6.69 -21.20
CA SER A 12 21.15 -6.07 -20.90
C SER A 12 21.09 -5.18 -19.65
N ASP A 13 20.10 -4.30 -19.59
CA ASP A 13 19.97 -3.33 -18.50
C ASP A 13 19.66 -4.02 -17.15
N ILE A 14 18.93 -5.13 -17.19
CA ILE A 14 18.67 -5.97 -16.01
C ILE A 14 19.98 -6.65 -15.55
N GLN A 15 20.78 -7.17 -16.49
CA GLN A 15 22.08 -7.80 -16.18
C GLN A 15 23.06 -6.78 -15.60
N ASP A 16 23.14 -5.59 -16.18
CA ASP A 16 23.99 -4.50 -15.69
C ASP A 16 23.59 -4.07 -14.29
N TRP A 17 22.28 -3.99 -14.01
CA TRP A 17 21.79 -3.71 -12.67
C TRP A 17 22.22 -4.79 -11.67
N LEU A 18 22.04 -6.07 -12.01
CA LEU A 18 22.47 -7.19 -11.15
C LEU A 18 23.99 -7.18 -10.89
N ARG A 19 24.80 -6.89 -11.92
CA ARG A 19 26.26 -6.72 -11.80
C ARG A 19 26.62 -5.56 -10.88
N SER A 20 25.93 -4.42 -11.00
CA SER A 20 26.16 -3.25 -10.15
C SER A 20 25.87 -3.51 -8.66
N LYS A 21 25.07 -4.54 -8.37
CA LYS A 21 24.71 -4.99 -7.01
C LYS A 21 25.51 -6.20 -6.54
N GLU A 22 26.48 -6.65 -7.33
CA GLU A 22 27.28 -7.84 -7.06
C GLU A 22 26.43 -9.11 -6.86
N ILE A 23 25.24 -9.16 -7.48
CA ILE A 23 24.35 -10.31 -7.43
C ILE A 23 24.81 -11.30 -8.51
N LYS A 24 25.09 -12.54 -8.11
CA LYS A 24 25.47 -13.61 -9.06
C LYS A 24 24.26 -14.08 -9.87
N PHE A 25 24.44 -14.17 -11.19
CA PHE A 25 23.46 -14.73 -12.13
C PHE A 25 24.21 -15.37 -13.30
N ASP A 26 23.50 -16.19 -14.08
CA ASP A 26 24.01 -16.77 -15.33
C ASP A 26 23.57 -15.90 -16.52
N ASP A 27 24.52 -15.56 -17.40
CA ASP A 27 24.30 -14.71 -18.58
C ASP A 27 23.34 -15.32 -19.61
N CYS A 28 23.20 -16.65 -19.60
CA CYS A 28 22.28 -17.39 -20.46
C CYS A 28 20.81 -17.25 -20.03
N LEU A 29 20.53 -16.81 -18.80
CA LEU A 29 19.17 -16.74 -18.26
C LEU A 29 18.25 -15.85 -19.10
N PHE A 30 17.00 -16.27 -19.24
CA PHE A 30 15.97 -15.48 -19.88
C PHE A 30 15.60 -14.26 -19.03
N LYS A 31 15.03 -13.24 -19.67
CA LYS A 31 14.61 -12.00 -19.01
C LYS A 31 13.69 -12.26 -17.81
N VAL A 32 12.80 -13.25 -17.91
CA VAL A 32 11.87 -13.62 -16.83
C VAL A 32 12.63 -14.16 -15.61
N GLU A 33 13.64 -14.99 -15.82
CA GLU A 33 14.46 -15.57 -14.76
C GLU A 33 15.33 -14.53 -14.07
N LEU A 34 15.92 -13.61 -14.85
CA LEU A 34 16.65 -12.47 -14.31
C LEU A 34 15.73 -11.57 -13.46
N LEU A 35 14.49 -11.33 -13.89
CA LEU A 35 13.50 -10.59 -13.10
C LEU A 35 13.09 -11.35 -11.83
N ALA A 36 13.06 -12.68 -11.85
CA ALA A 36 12.81 -13.46 -10.64
C ALA A 36 13.94 -13.28 -9.62
N ILE A 37 15.20 -13.21 -10.06
CA ILE A 37 16.35 -12.89 -9.21
C ILE A 37 16.22 -11.46 -8.66
N VAL A 38 15.93 -10.48 -9.51
CA VAL A 38 15.70 -9.09 -9.09
C VAL A 38 14.59 -9.03 -8.03
N ASN A 39 13.48 -9.74 -8.22
CA ASN A 39 12.36 -9.76 -7.26
C ASN A 39 12.74 -10.34 -5.89
N LYS A 40 13.62 -11.34 -5.84
CA LYS A 40 14.15 -11.87 -4.56
C LYS A 40 14.94 -10.80 -3.80
N HIS A 41 15.70 -9.96 -4.50
CA HIS A 41 16.52 -8.92 -3.90
C HIS A 41 15.84 -7.55 -3.82
N LYS A 42 14.67 -7.39 -4.45
CA LYS A 42 13.94 -6.13 -4.59
C LYS A 42 13.71 -5.43 -3.27
N LYS A 43 13.37 -6.17 -2.20
CA LYS A 43 13.10 -5.60 -0.87
C LYS A 43 14.30 -4.83 -0.29
N ASN A 44 15.53 -5.19 -0.64
CA ASN A 44 16.74 -4.56 -0.13
C ASN A 44 17.01 -3.19 -0.78
N TYR A 45 16.50 -3.00 -2.00
CA TYR A 45 16.73 -1.81 -2.82
C TYR A 45 15.48 -0.94 -2.99
N ASN A 46 14.29 -1.50 -2.70
CA ASN A 46 13.02 -0.78 -2.69
C ASN A 46 12.86 0.04 -1.41
N LYS A 47 13.74 1.02 -1.24
CA LYS A 47 13.73 1.94 -0.10
C LYS A 47 12.85 3.13 -0.41
N TYR A 48 11.85 3.36 0.45
CA TYR A 48 11.07 4.58 0.40
C TYR A 48 11.87 5.71 1.05
N ILE A 49 11.90 6.89 0.41
CA ILE A 49 12.59 8.07 0.95
C ILE A 49 12.08 8.38 2.37
N ILE A 50 10.77 8.27 2.59
CA ILE A 50 10.15 8.50 3.90
C ILE A 50 10.65 7.50 4.94
N ASP A 51 10.80 6.22 4.58
CA ASP A 51 11.28 5.17 5.50
C ASP A 51 12.74 5.45 5.90
N GLU A 52 13.60 5.86 4.97
CA GLU A 52 15.00 6.22 5.29
C GLU A 52 15.09 7.51 6.12
N MET A 53 14.24 8.50 5.85
CA MET A 53 14.16 9.74 6.65
C MET A 53 13.67 9.46 8.08
N ALA A 54 12.70 8.57 8.26
CA ALA A 54 12.25 8.17 9.60
C ALA A 54 13.35 7.39 10.33
N LYS A 55 14.01 6.46 9.63
CA LYS A 55 15.09 5.64 10.18
C LYS A 55 16.29 6.47 10.65
N SER A 56 16.66 7.53 9.94
CA SER A 56 17.74 8.43 10.37
C SER A 56 17.43 9.16 11.69
N GLN A 57 16.15 9.26 12.05
CA GLN A 57 15.67 9.78 13.33
C GLN A 57 15.31 8.68 14.33
N ASN A 58 15.73 7.43 14.09
CA ASN A 58 15.39 6.26 14.90
C ASN A 58 13.86 6.04 15.05
N LYS A 59 13.10 6.34 13.99
CA LYS A 59 11.64 6.13 13.92
C LYS A 59 11.31 4.99 12.96
N ILE A 60 10.24 4.26 13.29
CA ILE A 60 9.71 3.17 12.46
C ILE A 60 8.45 3.68 11.75
N VAL A 61 8.36 3.43 10.44
CA VAL A 61 7.16 3.74 9.65
C VAL A 61 6.24 2.53 9.68
N LEU A 62 5.03 2.71 10.21
CA LEU A 62 3.94 1.74 10.09
C LEU A 62 3.11 2.09 8.87
N LYS A 63 2.83 1.10 8.00
CA LYS A 63 2.01 1.28 6.80
C LYS A 63 0.62 0.73 7.09
N LEU A 64 -0.39 1.54 6.84
CA LEU A 64 -1.78 1.10 6.94
C LEU A 64 -2.14 0.32 5.68
N PRO A 65 -2.92 -0.77 5.81
CA PRO A 65 -3.47 -1.44 4.64
C PRO A 65 -4.41 -0.50 3.86
N PRO A 66 -4.48 -0.62 2.53
CA PRO A 66 -5.39 0.18 1.71
C PRO A 66 -6.84 0.02 2.17
N TYR A 67 -7.65 1.08 2.07
CA TYR A 67 -9.10 1.07 2.34
C TYR A 67 -9.56 0.89 3.80
N HIS A 68 -8.67 1.05 4.78
CA HIS A 68 -9.04 1.00 6.20
C HIS A 68 -9.13 2.39 6.83
N CYS A 69 -10.20 3.12 6.48
CA CYS A 69 -10.43 4.48 6.99
C CYS A 69 -10.78 4.51 8.48
N GLU A 70 -11.27 3.39 9.03
CA GLU A 70 -11.50 3.17 10.46
C GLU A 70 -10.23 3.32 11.31
N LEU A 71 -9.05 3.16 10.68
CA LEU A 71 -7.75 3.35 11.32
C LEU A 71 -7.26 4.80 11.26
N ASN A 72 -8.02 5.75 10.68
CA ASN A 72 -7.60 7.16 10.62
C ASN A 72 -8.71 8.23 10.75
N TRP A 73 -8.46 9.19 11.64
CA TRP A 73 -8.89 10.61 11.58
C TRP A 73 -10.38 10.90 11.31
N ALA A 74 -11.29 9.96 11.54
CA ALA A 74 -12.72 10.10 11.25
C ALA A 74 -13.35 11.31 11.98
N ASP A 75 -13.09 11.44 13.28
CA ASP A 75 -13.60 12.56 14.10
C ASP A 75 -13.22 13.93 13.54
N MET A 76 -11.95 14.09 13.14
CA MET A 76 -11.46 15.36 12.60
C MET A 76 -12.03 15.64 11.21
N LYS A 77 -12.13 14.62 10.36
CA LYS A 77 -12.74 14.74 9.03
C LYS A 77 -14.20 15.16 9.14
N ASN A 78 -14.96 14.56 10.05
CA ASN A 78 -16.36 14.90 10.28
C ASN A 78 -16.51 16.34 10.78
N TYR A 79 -15.69 16.76 11.75
CA TYR A 79 -15.68 18.14 12.24
C TYR A 79 -15.41 19.15 11.13
N VAL A 80 -14.41 18.87 10.28
CA VAL A 80 -14.09 19.75 9.15
C VAL A 80 -15.24 19.74 8.15
N ALA A 81 -15.79 18.58 7.79
CA ALA A 81 -16.89 18.47 6.82
C ALA A 81 -18.16 19.20 7.28
N GLU A 82 -18.48 19.16 8.57
CA GLU A 82 -19.64 19.84 9.15
C GLU A 82 -19.51 21.37 9.12
N LYS A 83 -18.30 21.90 9.30
CA LYS A 83 -18.06 23.34 9.41
C LYS A 83 -17.57 23.99 8.12
N TYR A 84 -17.00 23.22 7.21
CA TYR A 84 -16.40 23.73 6.00
C TYR A 84 -17.46 23.97 4.92
N THR A 85 -18.01 25.18 4.90
CA THR A 85 -19.09 25.58 3.99
C THR A 85 -18.65 26.55 2.90
N THR A 86 -17.48 27.19 3.06
CA THR A 86 -17.05 28.30 2.19
C THR A 86 -16.21 27.86 1.00
N PHE A 87 -15.77 26.60 0.96
CA PHE A 87 -14.91 26.02 -0.08
C PHE A 87 -13.59 26.80 -0.36
N LYS A 88 -13.13 27.61 0.60
CA LYS A 88 -11.87 28.36 0.53
C LYS A 88 -10.79 27.71 1.37
N PHE A 89 -9.57 27.61 0.81
CA PHE A 89 -8.45 26.98 1.48
C PHE A 89 -8.07 27.61 2.83
N GLN A 90 -8.15 28.95 2.95
CA GLN A 90 -7.81 29.62 4.22
C GLN A 90 -8.80 29.27 5.33
N ASP A 91 -10.09 29.19 5.00
CA ASP A 91 -11.12 28.80 5.95
C ASP A 91 -10.97 27.33 6.34
N MET A 92 -10.63 26.45 5.38
CA MET A 92 -10.29 25.05 5.65
C MET A 92 -9.13 24.95 6.64
N LYS A 93 -8.07 25.73 6.44
CA LYS A 93 -6.90 25.72 7.32
C LYS A 93 -7.26 26.13 8.75
N THR A 94 -8.08 27.16 8.92
CA THR A 94 -8.54 27.61 10.24
C THR A 94 -9.38 26.52 10.92
N ILE A 95 -10.38 25.99 10.22
CA ILE A 95 -11.27 24.93 10.74
C ILE A 95 -10.47 23.67 11.09
N PHE A 96 -9.45 23.33 10.28
CA PHE A 96 -8.56 22.20 10.56
C PHE A 96 -7.81 22.38 11.89
N PHE A 97 -7.22 23.55 12.14
CA PHE A 97 -6.52 23.79 13.41
C PHE A 97 -7.48 23.81 14.60
N GLU A 98 -8.70 24.33 14.44
CA GLU A 98 -9.75 24.21 15.46
C GLU A 98 -10.07 22.73 15.75
N ALA A 99 -10.24 21.92 14.70
CA ALA A 99 -10.54 20.50 14.81
C ALA A 99 -9.44 19.75 15.59
N VAL A 100 -8.17 20.02 15.26
CA VAL A 100 -7.01 19.49 16.00
C VAL A 100 -7.06 19.89 17.47
N GLY A 101 -7.42 21.15 17.76
CA GLY A 101 -7.59 21.64 19.14
C GLY A 101 -8.69 20.93 19.93
N THR A 102 -9.68 20.33 19.27
CA THR A 102 -10.75 19.56 19.94
C THR A 102 -10.32 18.14 20.35
N ILE A 103 -9.15 17.67 19.90
CA ILE A 103 -8.63 16.34 20.20
C ILE A 103 -7.97 16.37 21.57
N THR A 104 -8.71 15.93 22.58
CA THR A 104 -8.18 15.81 23.95
C THR A 104 -7.41 14.50 24.12
N ALA A 105 -6.53 14.43 25.13
CA ALA A 105 -5.85 13.20 25.49
C ALA A 105 -6.81 12.03 25.75
N GLN A 106 -7.99 12.32 26.32
CA GLN A 106 -9.02 11.31 26.56
C GLN A 106 -9.64 10.80 25.25
N LYS A 107 -9.98 11.70 24.31
CA LYS A 107 -10.47 11.29 22.98
C LYS A 107 -9.44 10.40 22.28
N TRP A 108 -8.17 10.82 22.29
CA TRP A 108 -7.08 10.04 21.69
C TRP A 108 -6.95 8.65 22.32
N LYS A 109 -6.99 8.56 23.66
CA LYS A 109 -6.97 7.29 24.38
C LYS A 109 -8.15 6.39 23.98
N ASN A 110 -9.35 6.95 23.88
CA ASN A 110 -10.53 6.20 23.46
C ASN A 110 -10.39 5.67 22.02
N CYS A 111 -9.82 6.45 21.10
CA CYS A 111 -9.54 5.99 19.74
C CYS A 111 -8.58 4.80 19.73
N ILE A 112 -7.48 4.86 20.49
CA ILE A 112 -6.52 3.75 20.61
C ILE A 112 -7.21 2.50 21.14
N GLN A 113 -7.98 2.64 22.23
CA GLN A 113 -8.72 1.52 22.82
C GLN A 113 -9.76 0.95 21.86
N HIS A 114 -10.41 1.79 21.05
CA HIS A 114 -11.37 1.33 20.06
C HIS A 114 -10.69 0.42 19.02
N VAL A 115 -9.54 0.84 18.48
CA VAL A 115 -8.75 0.04 17.53
C VAL A 115 -8.36 -1.30 18.16
N GLN A 116 -7.73 -1.26 19.34
CA GLN A 116 -7.23 -2.47 20.02
C GLN A 116 -8.34 -3.48 20.36
N ASN A 117 -9.49 -2.99 20.83
CA ASN A 117 -10.52 -3.87 21.36
C ASN A 117 -11.54 -4.30 20.30
N ASN A 118 -11.71 -3.54 19.22
CA ASN A 118 -12.80 -3.77 18.25
C ASN A 118 -12.34 -3.98 16.81
N ILE A 119 -11.23 -3.38 16.40
CA ILE A 119 -10.77 -3.45 15.01
C ILE A 119 -9.77 -4.60 14.87
N ASP A 120 -8.79 -4.69 15.76
CA ASP A 120 -7.76 -5.74 15.72
C ASP A 120 -8.37 -7.14 15.71
N GLN A 121 -9.36 -7.39 16.59
CA GLN A 121 -10.04 -8.68 16.65
C GLN A 121 -10.79 -8.99 15.34
N LYS A 122 -11.50 -8.02 14.76
CA LYS A 122 -12.23 -8.21 13.50
C LYS A 122 -11.28 -8.48 12.33
N MET A 123 -10.12 -7.82 12.31
CA MET A 123 -9.09 -8.07 11.31
C MET A 123 -8.53 -9.49 11.43
N TRP A 124 -8.25 -9.94 12.65
CA TRP A 124 -7.83 -11.32 12.91
C TRP A 124 -8.88 -12.35 12.46
N ASP A 125 -10.15 -12.11 12.76
CA ASP A 125 -11.22 -13.01 12.37
C ASP A 125 -11.37 -13.08 10.83
N LEU A 126 -11.23 -11.94 10.14
CA LEU A 126 -11.23 -11.88 8.67
C LEU A 126 -10.04 -12.63 8.06
N ASP A 127 -8.83 -12.43 8.59
CA ASP A 127 -7.64 -13.13 8.11
C ASP A 127 -7.79 -14.65 8.26
N ASN A 128 -8.33 -15.11 9.40
CA ASN A 128 -8.62 -16.53 9.62
C ASN A 128 -9.63 -17.08 8.60
N VAL A 129 -10.69 -16.32 8.27
CA VAL A 129 -11.67 -16.73 7.26
C VAL A 129 -11.05 -16.83 5.87
N ILE A 130 -10.21 -15.86 5.50
CA ILE A 130 -9.47 -15.85 4.22
C ILE A 130 -8.55 -17.08 4.14
N GLU A 131 -7.82 -17.41 5.21
CA GLU A 131 -6.96 -18.60 5.25
C GLU A 131 -7.76 -19.90 5.04
N ILE A 132 -8.97 -19.99 5.60
CA ILE A 132 -9.82 -21.18 5.46
C ILE A 132 -10.47 -21.28 4.07
N HIS A 133 -10.81 -20.15 3.43
CA HIS A 133 -11.68 -20.14 2.24
C HIS A 133 -10.99 -19.78 0.92
N VAL A 134 -9.73 -19.35 0.92
CA VAL A 134 -9.02 -19.08 -0.34
C VAL A 134 -8.47 -20.39 -0.90
N GLU A 135 -9.25 -21.01 -1.78
CA GLU A 135 -8.73 -22.03 -2.68
C GLU A 135 -7.64 -21.43 -3.57
N PRO A 136 -6.54 -22.16 -3.85
CA PRO A 136 -5.51 -21.67 -4.76
C PRO A 136 -6.13 -21.40 -6.13
N LEU A 137 -5.93 -20.19 -6.66
CA LEU A 137 -6.28 -19.86 -8.05
C LEU A 137 -5.42 -20.73 -8.99
N ILE A 138 -5.97 -21.85 -9.44
CA ILE A 138 -5.36 -22.71 -10.47
C ILE A 138 -5.66 -22.06 -11.82
N ILE A 139 -4.71 -21.29 -12.34
CA ILE A 139 -4.77 -20.83 -13.73
C ILE A 139 -4.32 -22.00 -14.62
N ASN A 140 -5.28 -22.76 -15.13
CA ASN A 140 -5.02 -23.73 -16.20
C ASN A 140 -4.75 -22.94 -17.49
N VAL A 141 -3.48 -22.83 -17.88
CA VAL A 141 -3.00 -22.13 -19.10
C VAL A 141 -3.33 -22.93 -20.38
N GLY A 142 -4.37 -23.76 -20.37
CA GLY A 142 -4.69 -24.72 -21.43
C GLY A 142 -6.14 -24.80 -21.87
N GLU A 143 -7.07 -24.08 -21.23
CA GLU A 143 -8.48 -24.09 -21.64
C GLU A 143 -8.95 -22.67 -21.95
N ASP A 144 -9.08 -22.38 -23.26
CA ASP A 144 -9.78 -21.22 -23.78
C ASP A 144 -11.26 -21.26 -23.33
N SER A 145 -11.57 -20.57 -22.24
CA SER A 145 -12.95 -20.27 -21.87
C SER A 145 -13.35 -18.93 -22.47
N SER A 146 -13.86 -19.00 -23.70
CA SER A 146 -14.48 -17.87 -24.39
C SER A 146 -15.72 -17.41 -23.63
N THR A 147 -15.74 -16.17 -23.14
CA THR A 147 -16.92 -15.59 -22.48
C THR A 147 -17.24 -14.19 -23.02
N SER A 148 -18.19 -14.20 -23.96
CA SER A 148 -19.21 -13.22 -24.36
C SER A 148 -18.91 -11.72 -24.29
N GLU A 149 -18.95 -11.11 -25.48
CA GLU A 149 -19.08 -9.69 -25.79
C GLU A 149 -20.27 -9.05 -25.06
N TRP A 150 -20.05 -7.88 -24.46
CA TRP A 150 -21.11 -7.02 -23.93
C TRP A 150 -21.27 -5.84 -24.91
N ASP A 151 -22.40 -5.82 -25.62
CA ASP A 151 -22.81 -4.72 -26.49
C ASP A 151 -23.11 -3.47 -25.64
N ASP A 152 -22.52 -2.36 -26.07
CA ASP A 152 -22.71 -1.00 -25.57
C ASP A 152 -23.77 -0.31 -26.43
N GLU A 153 -24.98 -0.15 -25.92
CA GLU A 153 -26.00 0.74 -26.51
C GLU A 153 -26.12 1.98 -25.62
N SER A 154 -25.64 3.09 -26.18
CA SER A 154 -25.72 4.44 -25.64
C SER A 154 -27.04 5.11 -26.01
N GLU A 155 -27.62 5.87 -25.08
CA GLU A 155 -28.38 7.10 -25.36
C GLU A 155 -27.93 8.22 -24.43
#